data_AF-A0AAD7VX50-F1
#
_entry.id   AF-A0AAD7VX50-F1
#
_cell.length_a   1.000
_cell.length_b   1.000
_cell.length_c   1.000
_cell.angle_alpha   90.00
_cell.angle_beta   90.00
_cell.angle_gamma   90.00
#
_symmetry.space_group_name_H-M   'P 1'
#
loop_
_entity.id
_entity.type
_entity.pdbx_description
1 polymer ?
#
loop_
_entity_poly.entity_id
_entity_poly.type
_entity_poly.pdbx_seq_one_letter_code
_entity_poly.pdbx_strand_id
1 'polypeptide(L)'
;MLTHIKRLGSSSEPLMNVSAVKKSMEAFRVMYRFPKCPEPKEISDMDPSQNTLEDLMLRIGFLEKIGNDKAVCLYSVEGMPLTDDRFFNTWSLKERHIENGSELYAIFTPKENLQFAAEIPLRRTRVTPGVDTVRCHIMLK
;
A
#
# COMPACT_ATOMS: atom_id res chain seq x y z
N MET A 1 -28.78 52.26 18.66
CA MET A 1 -28.53 50.90 19.19
C MET A 1 -27.14 50.47 18.76
N LEU A 2 -26.17 50.41 19.68
CA LEU A 2 -24.89 49.69 19.49
C LEU A 2 -24.47 49.15 20.86
N THR A 3 -24.49 47.84 20.97
CA THR A 3 -24.24 47.05 22.18
C THR A 3 -22.73 47.00 22.49
N HIS A 4 -22.34 47.54 23.65
CA HIS A 4 -20.99 47.39 24.20
C HIS A 4 -20.88 46.00 24.85
N ILE A 5 -20.20 45.06 24.19
CA ILE A 5 -19.91 43.74 24.76
C ILE A 5 -18.73 43.87 25.72
N LYS A 6 -18.99 43.67 27.02
CA LYS A 6 -17.99 43.60 28.09
C LYS A 6 -17.12 42.36 27.90
N ARG A 7 -15.80 42.58 27.87
CA ARG A 7 -14.77 41.55 27.97
C ARG A 7 -14.72 41.05 29.43
N LEU A 8 -14.96 39.76 29.65
CA LEU A 8 -14.80 39.10 30.94
C LEU A 8 -13.71 38.05 30.81
N GLY A 9 -12.69 38.14 31.67
CA GLY A 9 -11.70 37.08 31.85
C GLY A 9 -10.25 37.53 31.72
N SER A 10 -9.79 38.39 32.64
CA SER A 10 -8.40 38.36 33.10
C SER A 10 -8.36 37.53 34.38
N SER A 11 -7.97 36.26 34.26
CA SER A 11 -7.48 35.47 35.40
C SER A 11 -6.10 34.96 35.05
N SER A 12 -5.13 35.47 35.79
CA SER A 12 -3.73 35.07 35.81
C SER A 12 -3.57 33.93 36.81
N GLU A 13 -3.75 32.68 36.37
CA GLU A 13 -3.18 31.51 37.04
C GLU A 13 -2.73 30.51 35.96
N PRO A 14 -1.50 29.96 36.07
CA PRO A 14 -1.00 28.99 35.12
C PRO A 14 -1.68 27.64 35.36
N LEU A 15 -2.80 27.41 34.66
CA LEU A 15 -3.36 26.08 34.52
C LEU A 15 -2.33 25.21 33.79
N MET A 16 -1.71 24.34 34.60
CA MET A 16 -0.98 23.12 34.28
C MET A 16 -0.59 23.00 32.81
N ASN A 17 0.72 23.04 32.57
CA ASN A 17 1.35 22.51 31.37
C ASN A 17 0.69 21.17 30.98
N VAL A 18 -0.31 21.23 30.11
CA VAL A 18 -0.61 20.13 29.22
C VAL A 18 0.63 20.10 28.35
N SER A 19 1.61 19.30 28.76
CA SER A 19 2.70 18.89 27.89
C SER A 19 2.00 18.38 26.65
N ALA A 20 1.96 19.20 25.60
CA ALA A 20 1.62 18.74 24.28
C ALA A 20 2.62 17.61 24.06
N VAL A 21 2.12 16.39 24.19
CA VAL A 21 2.89 15.20 23.87
C VAL A 21 3.12 15.35 22.38
N LYS A 22 4.24 16.00 22.04
CA LYS A 22 4.83 15.96 20.72
C LYS A 22 5.27 14.52 20.55
N LYS A 23 4.30 13.63 20.31
CA LYS A 23 4.56 12.37 19.62
C LYS A 23 5.26 12.83 18.36
N SER A 24 6.56 12.60 18.29
CA SER A 24 7.24 12.53 17.01
C SER A 24 6.42 11.52 16.23
N MET A 25 5.62 11.98 15.26
CA MET A 25 5.09 11.08 14.25
C MET A 25 6.34 10.68 13.47
N GLU A 26 6.89 9.52 13.84
CA GLU A 26 7.99 8.93 13.10
C GLU A 26 7.54 8.86 11.64
N ALA A 27 8.29 9.53 10.76
CA ALA A 27 7.95 9.53 9.34
C ALA A 27 8.04 8.08 8.85
N PHE A 28 6.99 7.61 8.20
CA PHE A 28 6.96 6.28 7.62
C PHE A 28 7.93 6.21 6.44
N ARG A 29 8.78 5.18 6.45
CA ARG A 29 9.85 4.97 5.48
C ARG A 29 9.77 3.56 4.93
N VAL A 30 10.00 3.40 3.65
CA VAL A 30 10.15 2.11 2.98
C VAL A 30 11.42 2.15 2.15
N MET A 31 12.22 1.10 2.26
CA MET A 31 13.41 0.91 1.46
C MET A 31 13.11 -0.02 0.30
N TYR A 32 13.68 0.23 -0.87
CA TYR A 32 13.64 -0.72 -1.97
C TYR A 32 15.00 -0.82 -2.66
N ARG A 33 15.28 -2.01 -3.19
CA ARG A 33 16.46 -2.31 -4.02
C ARG A 33 16.03 -3.06 -5.27
N PHE A 34 16.85 -3.04 -6.31
CA PHE A 34 16.55 -3.72 -7.57
C PHE A 34 17.84 -4.24 -8.23
N PRO A 35 17.79 -5.20 -9.17
CA PRO A 35 18.99 -5.91 -9.65
C PRO A 35 20.14 -5.01 -10.15
N LYS A 36 19.82 -3.85 -10.72
CA LYS A 36 20.81 -2.91 -11.26
C LYS A 36 21.33 -1.89 -10.25
N CYS A 37 20.70 -1.77 -9.09
CA CYS A 37 21.10 -0.88 -8.00
C CYS A 37 20.83 -1.63 -6.67
N PRO A 38 21.82 -2.40 -6.20
CA PRO A 38 21.67 -3.19 -4.97
C PRO A 38 21.68 -2.33 -3.70
N GLU A 39 22.12 -1.07 -3.79
CA GLU A 39 22.04 -0.12 -2.69
C GLU A 39 20.57 0.24 -2.42
N PRO A 40 20.08 0.10 -1.17
CA PRO A 40 18.70 0.44 -0.83
C PRO A 40 18.41 1.93 -1.03
N LYS A 41 17.27 2.23 -1.66
CA LYS A 41 16.72 3.58 -1.83
C LYS A 41 15.53 3.81 -0.92
N GLU A 42 15.44 4.99 -0.33
CA GLU A 42 14.40 5.36 0.64
C GLU A 42 13.23 6.09 -0.02
N ILE A 43 12.01 5.74 0.39
CA ILE A 43 10.78 6.50 0.16
C ILE A 43 10.19 6.82 1.53
N SER A 44 10.09 8.12 1.85
CA SER A 44 9.69 8.59 3.19
C SER A 44 8.43 9.47 3.20
N ASP A 45 7.80 9.67 2.04
CA ASP A 45 6.67 10.58 1.86
C ASP A 45 5.38 9.84 1.51
N MET A 46 5.10 8.76 2.25
CA MET A 46 3.89 7.97 2.12
C MET A 46 3.19 7.80 3.47
N ASP A 47 1.85 7.77 3.44
CA ASP A 47 1.02 7.41 4.59
C ASP A 47 0.64 5.93 4.48
N PRO A 48 1.09 5.06 5.42
CA PRO A 48 0.84 3.63 5.33
C PRO A 48 -0.64 3.23 5.46
N SER A 49 -1.49 4.12 5.99
CA SER A 49 -2.93 3.87 6.15
C SER A 49 -3.75 4.35 4.96
N GLN A 50 -3.16 5.12 4.03
CA GLN A 50 -3.85 5.70 2.88
C GLN A 50 -3.25 5.24 1.56
N ASN A 51 -1.92 5.22 1.46
CA ASN A 51 -1.25 4.78 0.26
C ASN A 51 -1.32 3.26 0.14
N THR A 52 -1.52 2.84 -1.11
CA THR A 52 -1.66 1.46 -1.52
C THR A 52 -0.35 0.90 -2.04
N LEU A 53 -0.31 -0.42 -2.25
CA LEU A 53 0.81 -1.06 -2.91
C LEU A 53 0.96 -0.57 -4.37
N GLU A 54 -0.14 -0.24 -5.04
CA GLU A 54 -0.13 0.39 -6.37
C GLU A 54 0.52 1.77 -6.36
N ASP A 55 0.22 2.61 -5.38
CA ASP A 55 0.86 3.92 -5.22
C ASP A 55 2.38 3.77 -5.05
N LEU A 56 2.82 2.76 -4.29
CA LEU A 56 4.24 2.46 -4.10
C LEU A 56 4.91 2.02 -5.40
N MET A 57 4.25 1.15 -6.19
CA MET A 57 4.73 0.74 -7.52
C MET A 57 4.86 1.94 -8.46
N LEU A 58 3.85 2.81 -8.51
CA LEU A 58 3.86 4.02 -9.33
C LEU A 58 4.99 4.96 -8.90
N ARG A 59 5.21 5.10 -7.59
CA ARG A 59 6.26 5.94 -7.04
C ARG A 59 7.65 5.46 -7.43
N ILE A 60 7.92 4.16 -7.27
CA ILE A 60 9.17 3.54 -7.71
C ILE A 60 9.34 3.69 -9.22
N GLY A 61 8.25 3.47 -9.99
CA GLY A 61 8.23 3.67 -11.44
C GLY A 61 8.67 5.06 -11.86
N PHE A 62 8.14 6.09 -11.19
CA PHE A 62 8.51 7.47 -11.41
C PHE A 62 9.97 7.77 -11.04
N LEU A 63 10.43 7.33 -9.86
CA LEU A 63 11.78 7.57 -9.36
C LEU A 63 12.86 6.93 -10.25
N GLU A 64 12.59 5.73 -10.77
CA GLU A 64 13.52 5.00 -11.63
C GLU A 64 13.34 5.29 -13.13
N LYS A 65 12.45 6.24 -13.48
CA LYS A 65 12.14 6.63 -14.86
C LYS A 65 11.83 5.41 -15.74
N ILE A 66 11.07 4.49 -15.17
CA ILE A 66 10.70 3.27 -15.87
C ILE A 66 9.69 3.66 -16.95
N GLY A 67 9.99 3.32 -18.20
CA GLY A 67 9.09 3.59 -19.32
C GLY A 67 7.74 2.89 -19.16
N ASN A 68 6.76 3.33 -19.95
CA ASN A 68 5.40 2.75 -19.93
C ASN A 68 5.34 1.30 -20.42
N ASP A 69 6.43 0.75 -20.94
CA ASP A 69 6.59 -0.63 -21.42
C ASP A 69 6.82 -1.64 -20.28
N LYS A 70 7.18 -1.17 -19.08
CA LYS A 70 7.48 -2.04 -17.93
C LYS A 70 6.55 -1.76 -16.77
N ALA A 71 6.43 -2.76 -15.91
CA ALA A 71 5.74 -2.70 -14.64
C ALA A 71 6.74 -2.98 -13.51
N VAL A 72 6.40 -2.51 -12.31
CA VAL A 72 7.13 -2.79 -11.09
C VAL A 72 6.47 -3.99 -10.41
N CYS A 73 7.24 -5.03 -10.13
CA CYS A 73 6.82 -6.15 -9.30
C CYS A 73 7.57 -6.07 -7.97
N LEU A 74 6.86 -6.13 -6.85
CA LEU A 74 7.45 -6.01 -5.51
C LEU A 74 7.48 -7.37 -4.82
N TYR A 75 8.57 -7.62 -4.11
CA TYR A 75 8.79 -8.81 -3.33
C TYR A 75 9.27 -8.44 -1.93
N SER A 76 8.94 -9.26 -0.93
CA SER A 76 9.54 -9.15 0.39
C SER A 76 11.03 -9.57 0.36
N VAL A 77 11.74 -9.31 1.45
CA VAL A 77 13.14 -9.80 1.63
C VAL A 77 13.27 -11.32 1.54
N GLU A 78 12.20 -12.06 1.83
CA GLU A 78 12.13 -13.52 1.74
C GLU A 78 11.82 -14.01 0.31
N GLY A 79 11.60 -13.09 -0.63
CA GLY A 79 11.27 -13.42 -2.03
C GLY A 79 9.78 -13.68 -2.27
N MET A 80 8.91 -13.36 -1.31
CA MET A 80 7.46 -13.53 -1.48
C MET A 80 6.89 -12.42 -2.38
N PRO A 81 6.13 -12.74 -3.43
CA PRO A 81 5.55 -11.73 -4.31
C PRO A 81 4.43 -10.96 -3.59
N LEU A 82 4.56 -9.64 -3.56
CA LEU A 82 3.56 -8.74 -2.98
C LEU A 82 2.53 -8.29 -4.02
N THR A 83 2.87 -8.33 -5.31
CA THR A 83 2.10 -7.73 -6.40
C THR A 83 1.49 -8.75 -7.37
N ASP A 84 1.35 -10.01 -6.96
CA ASP A 84 0.85 -11.10 -7.83
C ASP A 84 -0.65 -10.95 -8.15
N ASP A 85 -1.45 -10.56 -7.16
CA ASP A 85 -2.89 -10.34 -7.32
C ASP A 85 -3.22 -8.84 -7.42
N ARG A 86 -3.90 -8.45 -8.50
CA ARG A 86 -4.35 -7.07 -8.73
C ARG A 86 -5.27 -6.55 -7.63
N PHE A 87 -6.08 -7.41 -7.01
CA PHE A 87 -6.97 -7.01 -5.92
C PHE A 87 -6.17 -6.51 -4.72
N PHE A 88 -5.12 -7.23 -4.34
CA PHE A 88 -4.29 -6.84 -3.19
C PHE A 88 -3.43 -5.60 -3.45
N ASN A 89 -3.20 -5.23 -4.71
CA ASN A 89 -2.46 -4.01 -5.03
C ASN A 89 -3.19 -2.74 -4.57
N THR A 90 -4.53 -2.81 -4.45
CA THR A 90 -5.37 -1.70 -3.98
C THR A 90 -5.45 -1.59 -2.45
N TRP A 91 -4.88 -2.56 -1.73
CA TRP A 91 -4.84 -2.52 -0.27
C TRP A 91 -3.75 -1.56 0.20
N SER A 92 -4.00 -0.93 1.34
CA SER A 92 -3.04 -0.02 1.98
C SER A 92 -1.75 -0.75 2.37
N LEU A 93 -0.64 -0.01 2.49
CA LEU A 93 0.63 -0.58 2.94
C LEU A 93 0.48 -1.27 4.31
N LYS A 94 -0.35 -0.72 5.19
CA LYS A 94 -0.67 -1.30 6.49
C LYS A 94 -1.41 -2.64 6.38
N GLU A 95 -2.42 -2.75 5.52
CA GLU A 95 -3.16 -4.01 5.27
C GLU A 95 -2.29 -5.07 4.59
N ARG A 96 -1.26 -4.63 3.84
CA ARG A 96 -0.23 -5.50 3.26
C ARG A 96 0.90 -5.83 4.24
N HIS A 97 0.78 -5.41 5.50
CA HIS A 97 1.79 -5.63 6.55
C HIS A 97 3.19 -5.09 6.17
N ILE A 98 3.24 -3.97 5.45
CA ILE A 98 4.48 -3.24 5.16
C ILE A 98 4.71 -2.27 6.32
N GLU A 99 5.64 -2.63 7.19
CA GLU A 99 6.00 -1.87 8.39
C GLU A 99 6.97 -0.73 8.08
N ASN A 100 7.08 0.24 9.00
CA ASN A 100 8.06 1.32 8.89
C ASN A 100 9.49 0.72 8.88
N GLY A 101 10.31 1.14 7.92
CA GLY A 101 11.66 0.63 7.71
C GLY A 101 11.73 -0.68 6.92
N SER A 102 10.60 -1.20 6.41
CA SER A 102 10.60 -2.42 5.59
C SER A 102 11.47 -2.26 4.36
N GLU A 103 12.25 -3.29 4.05
CA GLU A 103 13.02 -3.40 2.81
C GLU A 103 12.29 -4.30 1.81
N LEU A 104 12.14 -3.80 0.58
CA LEU A 104 11.48 -4.49 -0.51
C LEU A 104 12.45 -4.72 -1.68
N TYR A 105 12.15 -5.75 -2.47
CA TYR A 105 12.85 -6.00 -3.72
C TYR A 105 11.94 -5.66 -4.91
N ALA A 106 12.41 -4.77 -5.77
CA ALA A 106 11.70 -4.34 -6.97
C ALA A 106 12.30 -5.00 -8.22
N ILE A 107 11.44 -5.59 -9.05
CA ILE A 107 11.78 -6.15 -10.36
C ILE A 107 11.01 -5.39 -11.43
N PHE A 108 11.70 -4.93 -12.46
CA PHE A 108 11.09 -4.21 -13.58
C PHE A 108 10.85 -5.17 -14.73
N THR A 109 9.59 -5.53 -14.93
CA THR A 109 9.17 -6.58 -15.85
C THR A 109 8.46 -5.96 -17.05
N PRO A 110 8.81 -6.33 -18.29
CA PRO A 110 8.02 -5.94 -19.47
C PRO A 110 6.54 -6.31 -19.29
N LYS A 111 5.61 -5.40 -19.59
CA LYS A 111 4.18 -5.61 -19.36
C LYS A 111 3.63 -6.81 -20.14
N GLU A 112 4.24 -7.15 -21.26
CA GLU A 112 3.90 -8.31 -22.08
C GLU A 112 4.08 -9.61 -21.30
N ASN A 113 5.06 -9.67 -20.38
CA ASN A 113 5.31 -10.85 -19.56
C ASN A 113 4.27 -11.02 -18.44
N LEU A 114 3.53 -9.96 -18.10
CA LEU A 114 2.47 -10.00 -17.09
C LEU A 114 1.12 -10.43 -17.66
N GLN A 115 0.99 -10.53 -18.98
CA GLN A 115 -0.24 -10.98 -19.65
C GLN A 115 -0.36 -12.52 -19.66
N PHE A 116 0.69 -13.24 -19.24
CA PHE A 116 0.82 -14.70 -19.39
C PHE A 116 0.44 -15.53 -18.16
N ALA A 117 -0.32 -15.00 -17.20
CA ALA A 117 -1.17 -15.87 -16.39
C ALA A 117 -2.26 -16.36 -17.34
N ALA A 118 -2.01 -17.51 -17.97
CA ALA A 118 -2.79 -18.09 -19.04
C ALA A 118 -4.27 -17.71 -18.93
N GLU A 119 -4.86 -17.27 -20.03
CA GLU A 119 -6.26 -17.61 -20.27
C GLU A 119 -6.32 -19.12 -20.01
N ILE A 120 -6.72 -19.52 -18.79
CA ILE A 120 -7.15 -20.89 -18.52
C ILE A 120 -8.17 -21.06 -19.62
N PRO A 121 -7.92 -21.92 -20.62
CA PRO A 121 -8.85 -22.06 -21.72
C PRO A 121 -10.17 -22.30 -21.03
N LEU A 122 -11.13 -21.37 -21.18
CA LEU A 122 -12.43 -21.48 -20.54
C LEU A 122 -12.89 -22.86 -20.97
N ARG A 123 -12.76 -23.85 -20.08
CA ARG A 123 -13.11 -25.23 -20.39
C ARG A 123 -14.55 -25.02 -20.78
N ARG A 124 -14.88 -25.22 -22.05
CA ARG A 124 -16.26 -25.25 -22.50
C ARG A 124 -16.86 -26.39 -21.71
N THR A 125 -17.34 -26.09 -20.51
CA THR A 125 -18.11 -26.98 -19.68
C THR A 125 -19.28 -27.26 -20.59
N ARG A 126 -19.26 -28.46 -21.18
CA ARG A 126 -20.45 -28.98 -21.82
C ARG A 126 -21.51 -28.87 -20.74
N VAL A 127 -22.50 -28.01 -20.96
CA VAL A 127 -23.66 -27.90 -20.09
C VAL A 127 -24.31 -29.28 -20.15
N THR A 128 -24.00 -30.12 -19.18
CA THR A 128 -24.71 -31.37 -18.95
C THR A 128 -26.02 -31.00 -18.30
N PRO A 129 -27.18 -31.39 -18.85
CA PRO A 129 -28.46 -31.15 -18.20
C PRO A 129 -28.49 -31.97 -16.91
N GLY A 130 -28.24 -31.29 -15.79
CA GLY A 130 -28.19 -31.87 -14.46
C GLY A 130 -28.30 -30.73 -13.45
N VAL A 131 -28.93 -31.00 -12.30
CA VAL A 131 -29.16 -29.99 -11.27
C VAL A 131 -27.82 -29.48 -10.74
N ASP A 132 -27.51 -28.21 -11.02
CA ASP A 132 -26.31 -27.54 -10.52
C ASP A 132 -26.35 -27.52 -8.98
N THR A 133 -25.53 -28.36 -8.37
CA THR A 133 -25.37 -28.40 -6.91
C THR A 133 -24.02 -27.79 -6.55
N VAL A 134 -24.06 -26.58 -5.99
CA VAL A 134 -22.87 -25.92 -5.42
C VAL A 134 -22.66 -26.44 -4.01
N ARG A 135 -21.51 -27.07 -3.75
CA ARG A 135 -21.05 -27.41 -2.39
C ARG A 135 -19.99 -26.41 -1.97
N CYS A 136 -20.32 -25.55 -1.02
CA CYS A 136 -19.38 -24.64 -0.38
C CYS A 136 -19.05 -25.13 1.03
N HIS A 137 -17.78 -25.06 1.41
CA HIS A 137 -17.35 -25.21 2.79
C HIS A 137 -17.35 -23.84 3.44
N ILE A 138 -18.31 -23.60 4.35
CA ILE A 138 -18.34 -22.40 5.17
C ILE A 138 -17.56 -22.72 6.44
N MET A 139 -16.40 -22.10 6.61
CA MET A 139 -15.71 -22.08 7.91
C MET A 139 -16.27 -20.91 8.73
N LEU A 140 -17.04 -21.24 9.75
CA LEU A 140 -17.43 -20.28 10.77
C LEU A 140 -16.29 -20.19 11.80
N LYS A 141 -15.96 -18.96 12.22
CA LYS A 141 -15.04 -18.70 13.33
C LYS A 141 -15.74 -18.87 14.67
#